data_AF-A0AAU7JJP0-F1
#
_entry.id   AF-A0AAU7JJP0-F1
#
_cell.length_a   1.000
_cell.length_b   1.000
_cell.length_c   1.000
_cell.angle_alpha   90.00
_cell.angle_beta   90.00
_cell.angle_gamma   90.00
#
_symmetry.space_group_name_H-M   'P 1'
#
loop_
_entity.id
_entity.type
_entity.pdbx_description
1 polymer ?
#
loop_
_entity_poly.entity_id
_entity_poly.type
_entity_poly.pdbx_seq_one_letter_code
_entity_poly.pdbx_strand_id
1 'polypeptide(L)'
;MVALSAYVGNDASDLAAFSHWLGRPVDHVLFYLNDWNWAAFDSSVPWAADLWKGSGADVIWSVPLVVQGASLEQAAAGAFDGHYKLAANALAQSADSSGPIYVRVGWEFNGDWMPWSAKGHEDAFIGAFRDLVQTFRGVSDRFKFVWDVNIGGSVIDPATAYPGDAYVDVVGTDFYYNLQWDSPDGHAAFQSKVNGPYGLQWQQDFAAAHHKATAVSEWGVQSDNAEGYIQDAARWFNDHGMVFQNYWETNAANFNGQFHAGQNPHSGAAFKAAFGPAGSSGGGPASAPGASLDPDAAGVGRLYWAILGRDADQGGQTAFTSAVKHGASPSDVAATMLNSQEFHQQHGSMASSAFVDLLYQGALGRSADGSGLHFWQGLLDSGVSRASVAVGIAQSADAQQHLASQIHTAWTLL
;
A
#
# COMPACT_ATOMS: atom_id res chain seq x y z
N MET A 1 -4.63 13.64 0.69
CA MET A 1 -4.74 12.37 1.42
C MET A 1 -5.46 11.42 0.49
N VAL A 2 -4.92 10.24 0.25
CA VAL A 2 -5.54 9.22 -0.60
C VAL A 2 -6.89 8.84 0.00
N ALA A 3 -7.95 8.76 -0.81
CA ALA A 3 -9.24 8.32 -0.32
C ALA A 3 -9.18 6.85 0.12
N LEU A 4 -9.61 6.57 1.34
CA LEU A 4 -9.76 5.22 1.86
C LEU A 4 -11.08 4.65 1.35
N SER A 5 -11.00 3.57 0.60
CA SER A 5 -12.16 2.84 0.11
C SER A 5 -12.15 1.39 0.62
N ALA A 6 -13.30 0.74 0.64
CA ALA A 6 -13.40 -0.66 1.00
C ALA A 6 -14.47 -1.42 0.20
N TYR A 7 -14.22 -2.71 -0.04
CA TYR A 7 -15.26 -3.67 -0.40
C TYR A 7 -15.73 -4.42 0.85
N VAL A 8 -17.02 -4.33 1.15
CA VAL A 8 -17.64 -4.88 2.37
C VAL A 8 -18.80 -5.82 2.06
N GLY A 9 -18.66 -6.64 1.02
CA GLY A 9 -19.63 -7.71 0.72
C GLY A 9 -21.03 -7.24 0.30
N ASN A 10 -21.16 -6.03 -0.23
CA ASN A 10 -22.45 -5.40 -0.57
C ASN A 10 -23.43 -5.29 0.61
N ASP A 11 -22.91 -5.14 1.84
CA ASP A 11 -23.71 -4.96 3.05
C ASP A 11 -23.40 -3.59 3.69
N ALA A 12 -24.41 -2.72 3.75
CA ALA A 12 -24.28 -1.40 4.38
C ALA A 12 -24.04 -1.48 5.90
N SER A 13 -24.45 -2.58 6.55
CA SER A 13 -24.16 -2.81 7.96
C SER A 13 -22.68 -3.15 8.18
N ASP A 14 -22.05 -3.88 7.26
CA ASP A 14 -20.60 -4.14 7.30
C ASP A 14 -19.80 -2.87 7.03
N LEU A 15 -20.27 -1.97 6.14
CA LEU A 15 -19.65 -0.65 5.96
C LEU A 15 -19.65 0.15 7.27
N ALA A 16 -20.80 0.16 7.97
CA ALA A 16 -20.94 0.85 9.24
C ALA A 16 -20.08 0.21 10.34
N ALA A 17 -20.03 -1.13 10.39
CA ALA A 17 -19.20 -1.88 11.34
C ALA A 17 -17.70 -1.63 11.10
N PHE A 18 -17.25 -1.63 9.85
CA PHE A 18 -15.88 -1.33 9.49
C PHE A 18 -15.49 0.11 9.81
N SER A 19 -16.35 1.08 9.44
CA SER A 19 -16.12 2.49 9.79
C SER A 19 -16.05 2.71 11.31
N HIS A 20 -16.92 2.03 12.07
CA HIS A 20 -16.88 2.07 13.53
C HIS A 20 -15.59 1.47 14.10
N TRP A 21 -15.20 0.29 13.63
CA TRP A 21 -13.96 -0.40 14.04
C TRP A 21 -12.72 0.44 13.72
N LEU A 22 -12.70 1.06 12.54
CA LEU A 22 -11.59 1.90 12.08
C LEU A 22 -11.51 3.21 12.87
N GLY A 23 -12.64 3.71 13.37
CA GLY A 23 -12.74 4.96 14.12
C GLY A 23 -12.99 6.20 13.25
N ARG A 24 -13.11 6.04 11.93
CA ARG A 24 -13.50 7.09 10.97
C ARG A 24 -14.38 6.52 9.85
N PRO A 25 -15.18 7.36 9.16
CA PRO A 25 -15.86 6.96 7.94
C PRO A 25 -14.87 6.50 6.86
N VAL A 26 -15.29 5.52 6.08
CA VAL A 26 -14.71 5.18 4.78
C VAL A 26 -15.15 6.22 3.75
N ASP A 27 -14.24 6.64 2.87
CA ASP A 27 -14.51 7.69 1.89
C ASP A 27 -15.33 7.15 0.71
N HIS A 28 -15.01 5.94 0.21
CA HIS A 28 -15.81 5.26 -0.83
C HIS A 28 -16.04 3.76 -0.58
N VAL A 29 -17.09 3.21 -1.17
CA VAL A 29 -17.33 1.76 -1.21
C VAL A 29 -17.16 1.22 -2.64
N LEU A 30 -16.43 0.12 -2.81
CA LEU A 30 -16.37 -0.59 -4.08
C LEU A 30 -17.63 -1.45 -4.24
N PHE A 31 -18.24 -1.41 -5.41
CA PHE A 31 -19.42 -2.21 -5.73
C PHE A 31 -19.29 -2.86 -7.11
N TYR A 32 -19.81 -4.09 -7.25
CA TYR A 32 -19.80 -4.84 -8.51
C TYR A 32 -21.20 -4.96 -9.07
N LEU A 33 -21.42 -4.45 -10.28
CA LEU A 33 -22.64 -4.74 -11.02
C LEU A 33 -22.64 -6.19 -11.50
N ASN A 34 -23.84 -6.77 -11.62
CA ASN A 34 -24.02 -8.16 -11.97
C ASN A 34 -23.56 -8.46 -13.41
N ASP A 35 -22.77 -9.52 -13.61
CA ASP A 35 -22.26 -9.92 -14.92
C ASP A 35 -22.91 -11.21 -15.47
N TRP A 36 -23.92 -11.78 -14.82
CA TRP A 36 -24.46 -13.09 -15.19
C TRP A 36 -25.21 -13.09 -16.52
N ASN A 37 -25.99 -12.05 -16.78
CA ASN A 37 -26.66 -11.77 -18.05
C ASN A 37 -27.26 -10.36 -17.99
N TRP A 38 -27.62 -9.80 -19.14
CA TRP A 38 -28.13 -8.43 -19.22
C TRP A 38 -29.44 -8.21 -18.48
N ALA A 39 -30.32 -9.20 -18.38
CA ALA A 39 -31.56 -9.06 -17.60
C ALA A 39 -31.27 -8.96 -16.09
N ALA A 40 -30.31 -9.74 -15.59
CA ALA A 40 -29.84 -9.66 -14.21
C ALA A 40 -29.10 -8.33 -13.93
N PHE A 41 -28.24 -7.90 -14.86
CA PHE A 41 -27.59 -6.58 -14.81
C PHE A 41 -28.65 -5.46 -14.68
N ASP A 42 -29.57 -5.36 -15.65
CA ASP A 42 -30.57 -4.28 -15.73
C ASP A 42 -31.47 -4.23 -14.48
N SER A 43 -31.88 -5.40 -13.99
CA SER A 43 -32.75 -5.49 -12.81
C SER A 43 -32.04 -5.20 -11.49
N SER A 44 -30.73 -5.44 -11.41
CA SER A 44 -29.94 -5.18 -10.20
C SER A 44 -29.47 -3.73 -10.08
N VAL A 45 -29.31 -2.99 -11.17
CA VAL A 45 -28.75 -1.63 -11.17
C VAL A 45 -29.52 -0.68 -10.26
N PRO A 46 -30.87 -0.59 -10.31
CA PRO A 46 -31.60 0.32 -9.43
C PRO A 46 -31.44 -0.03 -7.95
N TRP A 47 -31.44 -1.33 -7.62
CA TRP A 47 -31.21 -1.78 -6.26
C TRP A 47 -29.80 -1.42 -5.76
N ALA A 48 -28.78 -1.65 -6.59
CA ALA A 48 -27.40 -1.30 -6.28
C ALA A 48 -27.23 0.20 -6.04
N ALA A 49 -27.86 1.01 -6.90
CA ALA A 49 -27.88 2.47 -6.77
C ALA A 49 -28.58 2.95 -5.49
N ASP A 50 -29.58 2.22 -4.99
CA ASP A 50 -30.29 2.55 -3.74
C ASP A 50 -29.56 2.07 -2.48
N LEU A 51 -28.79 0.98 -2.56
CA LEU A 51 -28.14 0.35 -1.41
C LEU A 51 -27.26 1.30 -0.59
N TRP A 52 -26.54 2.19 -1.27
CA TRP A 52 -25.54 3.07 -0.66
C TRP A 52 -26.05 4.48 -0.36
N LYS A 53 -27.29 4.80 -0.73
CA LYS A 53 -27.86 6.13 -0.51
C LYS A 53 -27.91 6.46 0.97
N GLY A 54 -27.30 7.58 1.35
CA GLY A 54 -27.28 8.02 2.74
C GLY A 54 -26.34 7.21 3.64
N SER A 55 -25.49 6.36 3.06
CA SER A 55 -24.39 5.70 3.79
C SER A 55 -23.29 6.70 4.17
N GLY A 56 -23.19 7.81 3.44
CA GLY A 56 -22.14 8.82 3.63
C GLY A 56 -20.82 8.49 2.93
N ALA A 57 -20.76 7.38 2.18
CA ALA A 57 -19.65 7.03 1.30
C ALA A 57 -20.09 7.14 -0.17
N ASP A 58 -19.25 7.72 -1.03
CA ASP A 58 -19.49 7.62 -2.48
C ASP A 58 -19.16 6.19 -2.96
N VAL A 59 -19.59 5.84 -4.17
CA VAL A 59 -19.41 4.48 -4.70
C VAL A 59 -18.44 4.47 -5.85
N ILE A 60 -17.49 3.54 -5.83
CA ILE A 60 -16.66 3.16 -6.96
C ILE A 60 -17.36 1.98 -7.65
N TRP A 61 -17.80 2.18 -8.90
CA TRP A 61 -18.62 1.21 -9.61
C TRP A 61 -17.78 0.32 -10.52
N SER A 62 -17.69 -0.97 -10.22
CA SER A 62 -17.18 -1.97 -11.16
C SER A 62 -18.28 -2.33 -12.16
N VAL A 63 -18.10 -1.91 -13.39
CA VAL A 63 -19.05 -2.12 -14.50
C VAL A 63 -18.45 -3.12 -15.49
N PRO A 64 -19.08 -4.29 -15.70
CA PRO A 64 -18.59 -5.25 -16.67
C PRO A 64 -18.72 -4.69 -18.09
N LEU A 65 -17.71 -4.94 -18.94
CA LEU A 65 -17.82 -4.65 -20.38
C LEU A 65 -18.83 -5.58 -21.04
N VAL A 66 -18.84 -6.85 -20.62
CA VAL A 66 -19.75 -7.88 -21.13
C VAL A 66 -20.23 -8.76 -19.99
N VAL A 67 -21.40 -9.35 -20.17
CA VAL A 67 -21.95 -10.40 -19.29
C VAL A 67 -21.55 -11.79 -19.78
N GLN A 68 -21.77 -12.83 -18.98
CA GLN A 68 -21.51 -14.22 -19.35
C GLN A 68 -22.19 -14.57 -20.69
N GLY A 69 -21.40 -15.09 -21.62
CA GLY A 69 -21.86 -15.50 -22.96
C GLY A 69 -21.98 -14.38 -24.00
N ALA A 70 -21.76 -13.11 -23.64
CA ALA A 70 -21.58 -12.01 -24.58
C ALA A 70 -20.09 -11.85 -24.98
N SER A 71 -19.81 -11.17 -26.09
CA SER A 71 -18.43 -10.97 -26.58
C SER A 71 -18.01 -9.50 -26.63
N LEU A 72 -16.70 -9.26 -26.51
CA LEU A 72 -16.12 -7.92 -26.62
C LEU A 72 -16.37 -7.29 -27.99
N GLU A 73 -16.45 -8.08 -29.06
CA GLU A 73 -16.78 -7.59 -30.41
C GLU A 73 -18.21 -7.06 -30.49
N GLN A 74 -19.16 -7.71 -29.81
CA GLN A 74 -20.53 -7.20 -29.73
C GLN A 74 -20.58 -5.88 -28.97
N ALA A 75 -19.84 -5.79 -27.86
CA ALA A 75 -19.72 -4.56 -27.09
C ALA A 75 -19.08 -3.43 -27.93
N ALA A 76 -17.96 -3.71 -28.61
CA ALA A 76 -17.28 -2.76 -29.49
C ALA A 76 -18.13 -2.29 -30.68
N ALA A 77 -19.12 -3.10 -31.08
CA ALA A 77 -20.09 -2.77 -32.13
C ALA A 77 -21.32 -1.99 -31.61
N GLY A 78 -21.36 -1.63 -30.32
CA GLY A 78 -22.44 -0.87 -29.70
C GLY A 78 -23.70 -1.71 -29.41
N ALA A 79 -23.56 -3.04 -29.28
CA ALA A 79 -24.72 -3.91 -29.06
C ALA A 79 -25.36 -3.72 -27.67
N PHE A 80 -24.64 -3.11 -26.71
CA PHE A 80 -25.00 -3.07 -25.30
C PHE A 80 -25.21 -1.65 -24.74
N ASP A 81 -25.20 -0.61 -25.59
CA ASP A 81 -25.35 0.81 -25.21
C ASP A 81 -26.58 1.07 -24.35
N GLY A 82 -27.67 0.34 -24.63
CA GLY A 82 -28.91 0.43 -23.85
C GLY A 82 -28.70 0.09 -22.37
N HIS A 83 -27.93 -0.97 -22.09
CA HIS A 83 -27.58 -1.42 -20.75
C HIS A 83 -26.61 -0.43 -20.07
N TYR A 84 -25.59 0.01 -20.81
CA TYR A 84 -24.64 1.01 -20.32
C TYR A 84 -25.34 2.33 -19.96
N LYS A 85 -26.27 2.79 -20.80
CA LYS A 85 -27.03 4.02 -20.56
C LYS A 85 -28.00 3.89 -19.40
N LEU A 86 -28.61 2.71 -19.20
CA LEU A 86 -29.43 2.43 -18.02
C LEU A 86 -28.60 2.54 -16.74
N ALA A 87 -27.41 1.91 -16.71
CA ALA A 87 -26.48 2.04 -15.60
C ALA A 87 -26.05 3.49 -15.38
N ALA A 88 -25.51 4.16 -16.40
CA ALA A 88 -25.05 5.54 -16.29
C ALA A 88 -26.12 6.49 -15.71
N ASN A 89 -27.38 6.36 -16.12
CA ASN A 89 -28.46 7.18 -15.56
C ASN A 89 -28.71 6.90 -14.07
N ALA A 90 -28.76 5.63 -13.67
CA ALA A 90 -28.99 5.25 -12.28
C ALA A 90 -27.83 5.69 -11.37
N LEU A 91 -26.60 5.45 -11.81
CA LEU A 91 -25.39 5.75 -11.05
C LEU A 91 -25.15 7.26 -10.91
N ALA A 92 -25.47 8.05 -11.94
CA ALA A 92 -25.39 9.51 -11.85
C ALA A 92 -26.38 10.10 -10.83
N GLN A 93 -27.50 9.41 -10.59
CA GLN A 93 -28.55 9.84 -9.67
C GLN A 93 -28.35 9.33 -8.23
N SER A 94 -27.49 8.32 -8.01
CA SER A 94 -27.24 7.77 -6.68
C SER A 94 -26.04 8.38 -5.96
N ALA A 95 -25.18 9.14 -6.66
CA ALA A 95 -24.02 9.75 -6.04
C ALA A 95 -24.42 10.75 -4.94
N ASP A 96 -23.95 10.51 -3.71
CA ASP A 96 -24.24 11.33 -2.53
C ASP A 96 -23.51 12.69 -2.61
N SER A 97 -22.30 12.72 -3.20
CA SER A 97 -21.57 13.96 -3.45
C SER A 97 -21.84 14.56 -4.83
N SER A 98 -21.42 15.81 -5.05
CA SER A 98 -21.31 16.43 -6.39
C SER A 98 -19.97 16.14 -7.08
N GLY A 99 -19.12 15.32 -6.46
CA GLY A 99 -17.77 14.99 -6.91
C GLY A 99 -17.72 14.01 -8.09
N PRO A 100 -16.50 13.57 -8.46
CA PRO A 100 -16.31 12.57 -9.50
C PRO A 100 -16.97 11.23 -9.12
N ILE A 101 -17.53 10.55 -10.12
CA ILE A 101 -18.08 9.19 -9.96
C ILE A 101 -17.12 8.23 -10.65
N TYR A 102 -16.38 7.45 -9.86
CA TYR A 102 -15.39 6.52 -10.41
C TYR A 102 -16.08 5.25 -10.93
N VAL A 103 -15.70 4.86 -12.15
CA VAL A 103 -16.19 3.66 -12.84
C VAL A 103 -14.99 2.82 -13.23
N ARG A 104 -14.87 1.65 -12.61
CA ARG A 104 -13.88 0.63 -12.95
C ARG A 104 -14.44 -0.28 -14.04
N VAL A 105 -13.82 -0.26 -15.20
CA VAL A 105 -14.38 -0.87 -16.41
C VAL A 105 -13.58 -2.11 -16.77
N GLY A 106 -14.25 -3.25 -16.86
CA GLY A 106 -13.64 -4.51 -17.32
C GLY A 106 -12.32 -4.82 -16.60
N TRP A 107 -12.37 -4.89 -15.26
CA TRP A 107 -11.19 -5.08 -14.40
C TRP A 107 -10.45 -6.39 -14.68
N GLU A 108 -9.15 -6.41 -14.38
CA GLU A 108 -8.28 -7.58 -14.56
C GLU A 108 -8.32 -8.20 -15.97
N PHE A 109 -8.60 -7.39 -17.00
CA PHE A 109 -8.73 -7.84 -18.39
C PHE A 109 -7.46 -8.52 -18.93
N ASN A 110 -6.32 -8.27 -18.30
CA ASN A 110 -5.03 -8.86 -18.63
C ASN A 110 -4.84 -10.28 -18.08
N GLY A 111 -5.81 -10.82 -17.33
CA GLY A 111 -5.95 -12.24 -16.98
C GLY A 111 -6.81 -13.03 -17.96
N ASP A 112 -7.06 -14.31 -17.70
CA ASP A 112 -7.91 -15.21 -18.52
C ASP A 112 -9.16 -15.75 -17.79
N TRP A 113 -9.47 -15.22 -16.61
CA TRP A 113 -10.58 -15.66 -15.76
C TRP A 113 -11.86 -14.82 -15.87
N MET A 114 -11.79 -13.62 -16.46
CA MET A 114 -12.94 -12.75 -16.66
C MET A 114 -13.58 -12.93 -18.04
N PRO A 115 -14.91 -12.76 -18.18
CA PRO A 115 -15.60 -12.80 -19.48
C PRO A 115 -15.12 -11.74 -20.49
N TRP A 116 -14.54 -10.64 -19.99
CA TRP A 116 -13.96 -9.55 -20.76
C TRP A 116 -12.43 -9.60 -20.84
N SER A 117 -11.82 -10.78 -20.69
CA SER A 117 -10.38 -10.96 -20.95
C SER A 117 -10.04 -10.41 -22.34
N ALA A 118 -9.00 -9.58 -22.41
CA ALA A 118 -8.55 -9.00 -23.68
C ALA A 118 -7.62 -9.92 -24.47
N LYS A 119 -7.28 -11.10 -23.95
CA LYS A 119 -6.35 -12.04 -24.59
C LYS A 119 -6.82 -12.46 -25.97
N GLY A 120 -6.14 -11.98 -27.02
CA GLY A 120 -6.50 -12.23 -28.41
C GLY A 120 -7.72 -11.44 -28.92
N HIS A 121 -8.21 -10.51 -28.10
CA HIS A 121 -9.37 -9.65 -28.35
C HIS A 121 -9.05 -8.18 -28.01
N GLU A 122 -7.79 -7.77 -28.09
CA GLU A 122 -7.29 -6.49 -27.61
C GLU A 122 -7.98 -5.30 -28.30
N ASP A 123 -8.13 -5.35 -29.63
CA ASP A 123 -8.86 -4.33 -30.40
C ASP A 123 -10.34 -4.23 -30.01
N ALA A 124 -10.97 -5.38 -29.72
CA ALA A 124 -12.36 -5.44 -29.29
C ALA A 124 -12.52 -4.91 -27.86
N PHE A 125 -11.57 -5.21 -26.96
CA PHE A 125 -11.53 -4.63 -25.62
C PHE A 125 -11.42 -3.10 -25.69
N ILE A 126 -10.50 -2.58 -26.51
CA ILE A 126 -10.33 -1.13 -26.73
C ILE A 126 -11.64 -0.52 -27.24
N GLY A 127 -12.27 -1.12 -28.25
CA GLY A 127 -13.53 -0.65 -28.81
C GLY A 127 -14.66 -0.62 -27.78
N ALA A 128 -14.84 -1.71 -27.04
CA ALA A 128 -15.86 -1.84 -26.00
C ALA A 128 -15.66 -0.83 -24.85
N PHE A 129 -14.42 -0.64 -24.41
CA PHE A 129 -14.09 0.35 -23.38
C PHE A 129 -14.44 1.76 -23.84
N ARG A 130 -14.06 2.13 -25.06
CA ARG A 130 -14.35 3.45 -25.64
C ARG A 130 -15.85 3.72 -25.75
N ASP A 131 -16.60 2.72 -26.19
CA ASP A 131 -18.05 2.81 -26.35
C ASP A 131 -18.77 3.02 -25.01
N LEU A 132 -18.44 2.22 -23.99
CA LEU A 132 -18.97 2.38 -22.63
C LEU A 132 -18.66 3.77 -22.06
N VAL A 133 -17.40 4.22 -22.17
CA VAL A 133 -16.98 5.55 -21.70
C VAL A 133 -17.78 6.66 -22.38
N GLN A 134 -17.96 6.58 -23.70
CA GLN A 134 -18.73 7.57 -24.44
C GLN A 134 -20.20 7.58 -24.01
N THR A 135 -20.79 6.40 -23.82
CA THR A 135 -22.18 6.29 -23.35
C THR A 135 -22.35 6.93 -21.97
N PHE A 136 -21.48 6.63 -21.02
CA PHE A 136 -21.53 7.20 -19.67
C PHE A 136 -21.29 8.71 -19.66
N ARG A 137 -20.28 9.20 -20.39
CA ARG A 137 -20.01 10.64 -20.51
C ARG A 137 -21.11 11.41 -21.23
N GLY A 138 -21.89 10.73 -22.09
CA GLY A 138 -23.11 11.27 -22.69
C GLY A 138 -24.22 11.53 -21.67
N VAL A 139 -24.18 10.89 -20.50
CA VAL A 139 -25.11 11.12 -19.38
C VAL A 139 -24.58 12.17 -18.41
N SER A 140 -23.31 12.09 -18.02
CA SER A 140 -22.69 13.05 -17.10
C SER A 140 -21.17 13.16 -17.30
N ASP A 141 -20.64 14.38 -17.20
CA ASP A 141 -19.21 14.69 -17.19
C ASP A 141 -18.51 14.34 -15.86
N ARG A 142 -19.29 13.98 -14.83
CA ARG A 142 -18.79 13.56 -13.51
C ARG A 142 -18.11 12.19 -13.54
N PHE A 143 -18.41 11.35 -14.53
CA PHE A 143 -17.85 10.01 -14.59
C PHE A 143 -16.34 10.03 -14.89
N LYS A 144 -15.59 9.28 -14.09
CA LYS A 144 -14.14 9.08 -14.19
C LYS A 144 -13.82 7.61 -14.36
N PHE A 145 -13.09 7.26 -15.41
CA PHE A 145 -12.91 5.85 -15.79
C PHE A 145 -11.56 5.32 -15.37
N VAL A 146 -11.60 4.19 -14.69
CA VAL A 146 -10.45 3.44 -14.21
C VAL A 146 -10.18 2.29 -15.17
N TRP A 147 -9.02 2.33 -15.83
CA TRP A 147 -8.49 1.22 -16.62
C TRP A 147 -7.60 0.38 -15.72
N ASP A 148 -8.04 -0.84 -15.44
CA ASP A 148 -7.62 -1.56 -14.25
C ASP A 148 -6.88 -2.87 -14.57
N VAL A 149 -5.64 -2.97 -14.09
CA VAL A 149 -4.68 -4.02 -14.45
C VAL A 149 -4.38 -4.92 -13.25
N ASN A 150 -4.48 -6.23 -13.40
CA ASN A 150 -4.03 -7.16 -12.37
C ASN A 150 -2.50 -7.22 -12.31
N ILE A 151 -1.92 -7.15 -11.11
CA ILE A 151 -0.48 -7.39 -10.90
C ILE A 151 -0.18 -8.89 -10.99
N GLY A 152 0.81 -9.25 -11.80
CA GLY A 152 1.19 -10.65 -12.02
C GLY A 152 0.13 -11.46 -12.76
N GLY A 153 0.43 -12.72 -13.06
CA GLY A 153 -0.51 -13.63 -13.74
C GLY A 153 -0.98 -13.19 -15.13
N SER A 154 -0.41 -12.12 -15.69
CA SER A 154 -0.88 -11.53 -16.94
C SER A 154 -0.58 -12.44 -18.12
N VAL A 155 -1.60 -12.65 -18.95
CA VAL A 155 -1.53 -13.49 -20.16
C VAL A 155 -1.30 -12.67 -21.43
N ILE A 156 -1.29 -11.34 -21.32
CA ILE A 156 -0.95 -10.36 -22.34
C ILE A 156 -0.10 -9.24 -21.74
N ASP A 157 0.51 -8.41 -22.61
CA ASP A 157 0.97 -7.08 -22.22
C ASP A 157 -0.26 -6.16 -22.08
N PRO A 158 -0.59 -5.66 -20.88
CA PRO A 158 -1.75 -4.81 -20.70
C PRO A 158 -1.72 -3.58 -21.61
N ALA A 159 -0.54 -3.03 -21.93
CA ALA A 159 -0.42 -1.83 -22.75
C ALA A 159 -1.02 -2.00 -24.17
N THR A 160 -1.10 -3.24 -24.68
CA THR A 160 -1.71 -3.50 -26.01
C THR A 160 -3.22 -3.33 -26.02
N ALA A 161 -3.87 -3.34 -24.85
CA ALA A 161 -5.30 -3.12 -24.69
C ALA A 161 -5.63 -1.73 -24.12
N TYR A 162 -4.68 -0.79 -24.10
CA TYR A 162 -4.90 0.56 -23.60
C TYR A 162 -5.85 1.36 -24.52
N PRO A 163 -7.02 1.82 -24.03
CA PRO A 163 -8.02 2.46 -24.90
C PRO A 163 -7.66 3.89 -25.29
N GLY A 164 -6.56 4.45 -24.76
CA GLY A 164 -6.04 5.77 -25.10
C GLY A 164 -6.46 6.87 -24.12
N ASP A 165 -5.64 7.92 -24.06
CA ASP A 165 -5.74 8.96 -23.03
C ASP A 165 -7.09 9.67 -22.99
N ALA A 166 -7.79 9.76 -24.11
CA ALA A 166 -9.10 10.39 -24.16
C ALA A 166 -10.16 9.62 -23.36
N TYR A 167 -9.95 8.33 -23.06
CA TYR A 167 -10.95 7.44 -22.47
C TYR A 167 -10.62 7.01 -21.05
N VAL A 168 -9.37 7.19 -20.61
CA VAL A 168 -8.92 6.82 -19.26
C VAL A 168 -8.69 8.08 -18.43
N ASP A 169 -9.28 8.14 -17.25
CA ASP A 169 -9.01 9.17 -16.25
C ASP A 169 -7.97 8.68 -15.23
N VAL A 170 -8.00 7.39 -14.87
CA VAL A 170 -7.17 6.77 -13.83
C VAL A 170 -6.63 5.42 -14.30
N VAL A 171 -5.36 5.14 -14.04
CA VAL A 171 -4.77 3.80 -14.20
C VAL A 171 -4.90 3.08 -12.86
N GLY A 172 -5.73 2.04 -12.81
CA GLY A 172 -5.99 1.23 -11.62
C GLY A 172 -5.14 -0.05 -11.59
N THR A 173 -5.05 -0.66 -10.42
CA THR A 173 -4.43 -1.98 -10.29
C THR A 173 -4.99 -2.77 -9.11
N ASP A 174 -4.90 -4.10 -9.23
CA ASP A 174 -5.31 -5.07 -8.22
C ASP A 174 -4.11 -5.89 -7.73
N PHE A 175 -3.98 -6.04 -6.40
CA PHE A 175 -2.95 -6.90 -5.81
C PHE A 175 -3.28 -7.38 -4.40
N TYR A 176 -2.85 -8.59 -4.06
CA TYR A 176 -3.17 -9.22 -2.77
C TYR A 176 -1.94 -9.80 -2.09
N TYR A 177 -1.99 -9.85 -0.75
CA TYR A 177 -1.00 -10.54 0.08
C TYR A 177 -1.56 -11.84 0.66
N ASN A 178 -0.93 -12.96 0.31
CA ASN A 178 -1.27 -14.28 0.86
C ASN A 178 -0.03 -15.19 0.92
N LEU A 179 0.20 -15.81 2.07
CA LEU A 179 1.33 -16.70 2.34
C LEU A 179 1.41 -17.95 1.47
N GLN A 180 0.34 -18.27 0.72
CA GLN A 180 0.37 -19.36 -0.25
C GLN A 180 1.30 -19.07 -1.44
N TRP A 181 1.49 -17.80 -1.79
CA TRP A 181 2.24 -17.37 -2.98
C TRP A 181 3.28 -16.28 -2.68
N ASP A 182 3.15 -15.58 -1.55
CA ASP A 182 4.02 -14.47 -1.16
C ASP A 182 5.01 -14.85 -0.06
N SER A 183 6.08 -14.06 0.03
CA SER A 183 7.05 -14.14 1.13
C SER A 183 6.35 -13.92 2.48
N PRO A 184 6.72 -14.65 3.55
CA PRO A 184 6.23 -14.36 4.91
C PRO A 184 6.79 -13.05 5.48
N ASP A 185 7.85 -12.51 4.89
CA ASP A 185 8.30 -11.14 5.14
C ASP A 185 7.42 -10.18 4.34
N GLY A 186 6.56 -9.44 5.05
CA GLY A 186 5.61 -8.50 4.47
C GLY A 186 6.27 -7.38 3.66
N HIS A 187 7.46 -6.91 4.06
CA HIS A 187 8.18 -5.89 3.29
C HIS A 187 8.67 -6.46 1.96
N ALA A 188 9.28 -7.64 2.00
CA ALA A 188 9.73 -8.33 0.79
C ALA A 188 8.55 -8.67 -0.14
N ALA A 189 7.41 -9.10 0.42
CA ALA A 189 6.20 -9.37 -0.34
C ALA A 189 5.66 -8.10 -1.04
N PHE A 190 5.64 -6.96 -0.35
CA PHE A 190 5.21 -5.70 -0.95
C PHE A 190 6.18 -5.25 -2.06
N GLN A 191 7.49 -5.32 -1.82
CA GLN A 191 8.51 -5.01 -2.84
C GLN A 191 8.39 -5.90 -4.08
N SER A 192 7.92 -7.14 -3.93
CA SER A 192 7.60 -8.01 -5.07
C SER A 192 6.44 -7.44 -5.91
N LYS A 193 5.40 -6.88 -5.27
CA LYS A 193 4.30 -6.21 -6.00
C LYS A 193 4.75 -4.94 -6.70
N VAL A 194 5.72 -4.22 -6.12
CA VAL A 194 6.30 -3.03 -6.75
C VAL A 194 7.09 -3.38 -8.00
N ASN A 195 8.01 -4.34 -7.89
CA ASN A 195 9.00 -4.65 -8.93
C ASN A 195 8.55 -5.73 -9.91
N GLY A 196 7.45 -6.43 -9.62
CA GLY A 196 6.94 -7.53 -10.44
C GLY A 196 6.44 -7.08 -11.82
N PRO A 197 6.20 -8.03 -12.74
CA PRO A 197 5.61 -7.75 -14.04
C PRO A 197 4.28 -7.02 -13.91
N TYR A 198 4.17 -5.87 -14.60
CA TYR A 198 3.02 -4.97 -14.52
C TYR A 198 2.66 -4.57 -13.09
N GLY A 199 3.68 -4.54 -12.21
CA GLY A 199 3.57 -4.19 -10.80
C GLY A 199 3.37 -2.70 -10.57
N LEU A 200 3.41 -2.28 -9.29
CA LEU A 200 3.12 -0.91 -8.91
C LEU A 200 4.07 0.11 -9.56
N GLN A 201 5.35 -0.21 -9.73
CA GLN A 201 6.26 0.71 -10.42
C GLN A 201 5.88 0.88 -11.90
N TRP A 202 5.55 -0.22 -12.59
CA TRP A 202 5.07 -0.16 -13.96
C TRP A 202 3.80 0.68 -14.08
N GLN A 203 2.86 0.54 -13.13
CA GLN A 203 1.64 1.36 -13.09
C GLN A 203 1.98 2.85 -13.01
N GLN A 204 2.90 3.25 -12.13
CA GLN A 204 3.31 4.66 -11.98
C GLN A 204 3.98 5.17 -13.25
N ASP A 205 4.91 4.41 -13.82
CA ASP A 205 5.63 4.80 -15.03
C ASP A 205 4.68 4.94 -16.23
N PHE A 206 3.77 3.97 -16.40
CA PHE A 206 2.77 3.98 -17.46
C PHE A 206 1.81 5.18 -17.29
N ALA A 207 1.27 5.38 -16.08
CA ALA A 207 0.39 6.50 -15.82
C ALA A 207 1.08 7.85 -16.03
N ALA A 208 2.34 7.99 -15.61
CA ALA A 208 3.12 9.21 -15.82
C ALA A 208 3.35 9.50 -17.31
N ALA A 209 3.66 8.47 -18.11
CA ALA A 209 3.82 8.59 -19.56
C ALA A 209 2.52 9.03 -20.28
N HIS A 210 1.37 8.69 -19.71
CA HIS A 210 0.04 9.03 -20.22
C HIS A 210 -0.62 10.22 -19.49
N HIS A 211 0.10 10.88 -18.59
CA HIS A 211 -0.40 11.98 -17.74
C HIS A 211 -1.70 11.64 -16.99
N LYS A 212 -1.75 10.43 -16.42
CA LYS A 212 -2.91 9.90 -15.67
C LYS A 212 -2.63 9.85 -14.17
N ALA A 213 -3.71 9.97 -13.40
CA ALA A 213 -3.67 9.65 -11.99
C ALA A 213 -3.65 8.12 -11.80
N THR A 214 -3.25 7.67 -10.62
CA THR A 214 -3.20 6.24 -10.25
C THR A 214 -4.10 5.94 -9.06
N ALA A 215 -4.59 4.70 -8.99
CA ALA A 215 -5.38 4.18 -7.90
C ALA A 215 -5.11 2.69 -7.67
N VAL A 216 -5.51 2.19 -6.51
CA VAL A 216 -5.58 0.74 -6.24
C VAL A 216 -7.05 0.37 -6.15
N SER A 217 -7.51 -0.42 -7.12
CA SER A 217 -8.91 -0.82 -7.22
C SER A 217 -9.22 -1.97 -6.28
N GLU A 218 -8.25 -2.84 -6.01
CA GLU A 218 -8.35 -3.86 -4.99
C GLU A 218 -6.99 -4.13 -4.35
N TRP A 219 -6.99 -4.18 -3.01
CA TRP A 219 -5.93 -4.86 -2.28
C TRP A 219 -6.43 -5.45 -0.98
N GLY A 220 -5.73 -6.46 -0.48
CA GLY A 220 -6.10 -7.12 0.77
C GLY A 220 -4.95 -7.90 1.36
N VAL A 221 -5.06 -8.23 2.66
CA VAL A 221 -4.11 -9.11 3.33
C VAL A 221 -4.81 -10.32 3.96
N GLN A 222 -4.25 -11.51 3.72
CA GLN A 222 -4.69 -12.75 4.36
C GLN A 222 -3.55 -13.33 5.21
N SER A 223 -3.19 -12.60 6.26
CA SER A 223 -2.19 -13.00 7.26
C SER A 223 -2.32 -12.11 8.48
N ASP A 224 -2.03 -12.63 9.67
CA ASP A 224 -1.87 -11.81 10.87
C ASP A 224 -0.46 -11.20 10.98
N ASN A 225 0.48 -11.65 10.13
CA ASN A 225 1.84 -11.10 10.03
C ASN A 225 2.00 -10.23 8.77
N ALA A 226 1.12 -9.25 8.59
CA ALA A 226 1.10 -8.36 7.42
C ALA A 226 1.46 -6.90 7.73
N GLU A 227 1.94 -6.60 8.95
CA GLU A 227 2.24 -5.22 9.38
C GLU A 227 3.16 -4.49 8.40
N GLY A 228 4.30 -5.08 8.03
CA GLY A 228 5.24 -4.47 7.10
C GLY A 228 4.63 -4.20 5.72
N TYR A 229 3.81 -5.13 5.23
CA TYR A 229 3.10 -5.01 3.95
C TYR A 229 2.09 -3.85 3.96
N ILE A 230 1.30 -3.75 5.03
CA ILE A 230 0.29 -2.68 5.21
C ILE A 230 0.98 -1.32 5.30
N GLN A 231 2.07 -1.24 6.07
CA GLN A 231 2.83 0.01 6.22
C GLN A 231 3.44 0.47 4.90
N ASP A 232 4.04 -0.44 4.13
CA ASP A 232 4.61 -0.12 2.82
C ASP A 232 3.53 0.28 1.82
N ALA A 233 2.39 -0.43 1.79
CA ALA A 233 1.24 -0.07 0.96
C ALA A 233 0.74 1.34 1.28
N ALA A 234 0.51 1.64 2.57
CA ALA A 234 0.07 2.95 3.01
C ALA A 234 1.05 4.07 2.63
N ARG A 235 2.36 3.84 2.78
CA ARG A 235 3.40 4.78 2.32
C ARG A 235 3.32 4.99 0.82
N TRP A 236 3.32 3.90 0.04
CA TRP A 236 3.28 3.95 -1.42
C TRP A 236 2.10 4.76 -1.95
N PHE A 237 0.90 4.54 -1.40
CA PHE A 237 -0.29 5.26 -1.83
C PHE A 237 -0.13 6.77 -1.62
N ASN A 238 0.37 7.18 -0.45
CA ASN A 238 0.56 8.58 -0.11
C ASN A 238 1.69 9.24 -0.91
N ASP A 239 2.83 8.57 -1.07
CA ASP A 239 4.00 9.08 -1.79
C ASP A 239 3.69 9.33 -3.27
N HIS A 240 2.81 8.53 -3.86
CA HIS A 240 2.38 8.67 -5.25
C HIS A 240 1.11 9.50 -5.43
N GLY A 241 0.53 10.03 -4.34
CA GLY A 241 -0.66 10.87 -4.40
C GLY A 241 -1.85 10.19 -5.10
N MET A 242 -2.03 8.89 -4.87
CA MET A 242 -3.10 8.10 -5.51
C MET A 242 -4.48 8.69 -5.20
N VAL A 243 -5.43 8.55 -6.14
CA VAL A 243 -6.77 9.12 -5.96
C VAL A 243 -7.58 8.36 -4.91
N PHE A 244 -7.48 7.03 -4.91
CA PHE A 244 -8.07 6.16 -3.90
C PHE A 244 -7.29 4.85 -3.81
N GLN A 245 -7.51 4.14 -2.71
CA GLN A 245 -7.16 2.74 -2.53
C GLN A 245 -8.36 2.00 -1.94
N ASN A 246 -8.62 0.79 -2.40
CA ASN A 246 -9.77 0.03 -1.96
C ASN A 246 -9.38 -1.30 -1.30
N TYR A 247 -9.59 -1.39 0.02
CA TYR A 247 -9.28 -2.58 0.79
C TYR A 247 -10.38 -3.64 0.73
N TRP A 248 -10.00 -4.91 0.58
CA TRP A 248 -10.91 -6.06 0.57
C TRP A 248 -11.29 -6.48 2.00
N GLU A 249 -12.29 -5.77 2.56
CA GLU A 249 -12.80 -5.96 3.92
C GLU A 249 -13.92 -7.01 3.98
N THR A 250 -13.66 -8.19 3.42
CA THR A 250 -14.63 -9.29 3.47
C THR A 250 -13.94 -10.65 3.43
N ASN A 251 -14.68 -11.67 3.85
CA ASN A 251 -14.29 -13.07 3.70
C ASN A 251 -15.06 -13.67 2.51
N ALA A 252 -14.32 -13.97 1.46
CA ALA A 252 -14.82 -14.62 0.25
C ALA A 252 -14.22 -16.03 0.13
N ALA A 253 -14.78 -16.86 -0.76
CA ALA A 253 -14.45 -18.28 -0.88
C ALA A 253 -12.95 -18.60 -0.94
N ASN A 254 -12.13 -17.69 -1.49
CA ASN A 254 -10.69 -17.88 -1.67
C ASN A 254 -9.82 -16.78 -1.03
N PHE A 255 -10.42 -15.80 -0.34
CA PHE A 255 -9.68 -14.72 0.28
C PHE A 255 -10.37 -14.21 1.54
N ASN A 256 -9.70 -14.33 2.69
CA ASN A 256 -10.20 -13.90 3.98
C ASN A 256 -9.48 -12.61 4.42
N GLY A 257 -10.03 -11.46 4.06
CA GLY A 257 -9.43 -10.14 4.32
C GLY A 257 -10.05 -9.33 5.45
N GLN A 258 -11.12 -9.83 6.08
CA GLN A 258 -11.95 -9.08 7.02
C GLN A 258 -11.21 -8.79 8.34
N PHE A 259 -11.18 -7.52 8.77
CA PHE A 259 -10.60 -7.09 10.05
C PHE A 259 -11.64 -6.72 11.12
N HIS A 260 -12.76 -6.11 10.74
CA HIS A 260 -13.71 -5.56 11.74
C HIS A 260 -14.34 -6.63 12.63
N ALA A 261 -14.38 -7.87 12.15
CA ALA A 261 -14.84 -9.05 12.88
C ALA A 261 -13.77 -9.65 13.83
N GLY A 262 -12.59 -9.02 13.98
CA GLY A 262 -11.53 -9.43 14.89
C GLY A 262 -10.55 -10.46 14.33
N GLN A 263 -10.64 -10.78 13.04
CA GLN A 263 -9.66 -11.61 12.35
C GLN A 263 -8.36 -10.84 12.11
N ASN A 264 -7.23 -11.54 12.15
CA ASN A 264 -5.88 -10.98 11.96
C ASN A 264 -5.64 -9.72 12.84
N PRO A 265 -5.70 -9.83 14.18
CA PRO A 265 -5.71 -8.68 15.08
C PRO A 265 -4.46 -7.79 15.03
N HIS A 266 -3.27 -8.34 14.79
CA HIS A 266 -2.03 -7.56 14.67
C HIS A 266 -2.02 -6.79 13.35
N SER A 267 -2.41 -7.44 12.26
CA SER A 267 -2.51 -6.78 10.95
C SER A 267 -3.64 -5.74 10.92
N GLY A 268 -4.77 -6.02 11.57
CA GLY A 268 -5.85 -5.05 11.75
C GLY A 268 -5.44 -3.85 12.61
N ALA A 269 -4.57 -4.04 13.62
CA ALA A 269 -3.99 -2.93 14.37
C ALA A 269 -3.09 -2.06 13.51
N ALA A 270 -2.23 -2.66 12.68
CA ALA A 270 -1.40 -1.94 11.71
C ALA A 270 -2.26 -1.18 10.68
N PHE A 271 -3.34 -1.79 10.19
CA PHE A 271 -4.28 -1.12 9.28
C PHE A 271 -4.94 0.10 9.93
N LYS A 272 -5.42 -0.01 11.17
CA LYS A 272 -5.99 1.13 11.89
C LYS A 272 -4.96 2.24 12.13
N ALA A 273 -3.71 1.89 12.43
CA ALA A 273 -2.64 2.87 12.58
C ALA A 273 -2.36 3.62 11.28
N ALA A 274 -2.43 2.94 10.14
CA ALA A 274 -2.16 3.53 8.83
C ALA A 274 -3.34 4.33 8.24
N PHE A 275 -4.58 3.86 8.45
CA PHE A 275 -5.76 4.36 7.76
C PHE A 275 -6.87 4.91 8.67
N GLY A 276 -6.74 4.76 9.99
CA GLY A 276 -7.68 5.29 10.98
C GLY A 276 -7.66 6.82 11.10
N PRO A 277 -8.38 7.39 12.09
CA PRO A 277 -8.29 8.81 12.39
C PRO A 277 -6.84 9.22 12.62
N ALA A 278 -6.45 10.37 12.07
CA ALA A 278 -5.25 11.04 12.50
C ALA A 278 -5.45 11.51 13.96
N GLY A 279 -5.21 10.62 14.94
CA GLY A 279 -5.34 10.93 16.36
C GLY A 279 -5.79 9.79 17.27
N SER A 280 -4.99 8.73 17.39
CA SER A 280 -4.82 7.99 18.66
C SER A 280 -3.40 7.47 18.84
N SER A 281 -2.42 8.30 18.49
CA SER A 281 -1.24 8.55 19.33
C SER A 281 -0.94 10.05 19.26
N GLY A 282 -0.40 10.61 20.34
CA GLY A 282 -0.36 12.05 20.62
C GLY A 282 0.18 12.93 19.50
N GLY A 283 -0.39 14.14 19.41
CA GLY A 283 -0.16 15.07 18.30
C GLY A 283 1.30 15.45 18.04
N GLY A 284 1.61 15.55 16.75
CA GLY A 284 2.64 16.39 16.14
C GLY A 284 2.13 16.84 14.77
N PRO A 285 2.34 18.09 14.35
CA PRO A 285 1.73 18.64 13.15
C PRO A 285 2.33 18.03 11.88
N ALA A 286 1.53 18.02 10.81
CA ALA A 286 1.89 17.60 9.47
C ALA A 286 3.23 18.20 8.99
N SER A 287 4.14 17.35 8.56
CA SER A 287 5.36 17.74 7.85
C SER A 287 5.06 18.05 6.38
N ALA A 288 5.53 19.21 5.91
CA ALA A 288 5.46 19.64 4.52
C ALA A 288 6.33 18.76 3.58
N PRO A 289 6.06 18.73 2.27
CA PRO A 289 6.80 17.88 1.33
C PRO A 289 8.20 18.43 1.08
N GLY A 290 9.25 17.65 1.39
CA GLY A 290 10.62 17.92 0.95
C GLY A 290 11.77 17.76 1.96
N ALA A 291 11.55 17.31 3.19
CA ALA A 291 12.67 17.05 4.11
C ALA A 291 13.24 15.65 3.88
N SER A 292 14.38 15.55 3.18
CA SER A 292 15.23 14.37 3.27
C SER A 292 15.58 14.12 4.73
N LEU A 293 15.48 12.88 5.22
CA LEU A 293 16.07 12.49 6.50
C LEU A 293 17.49 13.04 6.58
N ASP A 294 17.79 13.79 7.64
CA ASP A 294 19.16 14.18 7.94
C ASP A 294 19.99 12.89 8.14
N PRO A 295 20.94 12.58 7.23
CA PRO A 295 21.67 11.32 7.28
C PRO A 295 22.51 11.19 8.55
N ASP A 296 22.94 12.31 9.14
CA ASP A 296 23.67 12.33 10.40
C ASP A 296 22.75 11.97 11.56
N ALA A 297 21.53 12.52 11.58
CA ALA A 297 20.52 12.18 12.58
C ALA A 297 20.11 10.70 12.46
N ALA A 298 19.88 10.22 11.23
CA ALA A 298 19.54 8.82 11.01
C ALA A 298 20.69 7.88 11.44
N GLY A 299 21.94 8.30 11.20
CA GLY A 299 23.12 7.59 11.67
C GLY A 299 23.20 7.50 13.20
N VAL A 300 22.92 8.60 13.91
CA VAL A 300 22.88 8.63 15.38
C VAL A 300 21.76 7.74 15.92
N GLY A 301 20.57 7.77 15.30
CA GLY A 301 19.45 6.91 15.69
C GLY A 301 19.78 5.42 15.60
N ARG A 302 20.51 5.00 14.55
CA ARG A 302 20.95 3.60 14.42
C ARG A 302 21.95 3.20 15.50
N LEU A 303 22.82 4.12 15.92
CA LEU A 303 23.75 3.86 17.02
C LEU A 303 23.04 3.69 18.36
N TYR A 304 21.97 4.45 18.62
CA TYR A 304 21.14 4.29 19.82
C TYR A 304 20.48 2.92 19.88
N TRP A 305 19.87 2.46 18.78
CA TRP A 305 19.29 1.12 18.72
C TRP A 305 20.34 0.02 18.84
N ALA A 306 21.46 0.15 18.12
CA ALA A 306 22.53 -0.85 18.17
C ALA A 306 23.15 -0.99 19.56
N ILE A 307 23.43 0.13 20.25
CA ILE A 307 24.23 0.15 21.48
C ILE A 307 23.36 0.09 22.74
N LEU A 308 22.22 0.77 22.73
CA LEU A 308 21.35 0.96 23.92
C LEU A 308 19.98 0.27 23.77
N GLY A 309 19.63 -0.21 22.57
CA GLY A 309 18.39 -0.96 22.34
C GLY A 309 17.12 -0.12 22.49
N ARG A 310 17.20 1.19 22.25
CA ARG A 310 16.07 2.12 22.36
C ARG A 310 16.28 3.33 21.45
N ASP A 311 15.20 4.09 21.24
CA ASP A 311 15.28 5.40 20.62
C ASP A 311 16.12 6.39 21.46
N ALA A 312 16.78 7.31 20.77
CA ALA A 312 17.39 8.46 21.43
C ALA A 312 16.30 9.33 22.07
N ASP A 313 16.59 9.92 23.22
CA ASP A 313 15.77 11.04 23.68
C ASP A 313 16.12 12.30 22.89
N GLN A 314 15.22 13.30 22.93
CA GLN A 314 15.35 14.54 22.15
C GLN A 314 16.68 15.27 22.43
N GLY A 315 17.15 15.27 23.68
CA GLY A 315 18.39 15.93 24.06
C GLY A 315 19.62 15.20 23.52
N GLY A 316 19.64 13.87 23.68
CA GLY A 316 20.71 13.01 23.18
C GLY A 316 20.86 13.08 21.67
N GLN A 317 19.76 12.97 20.93
CA GLN A 317 19.82 13.08 19.47
C GLN A 317 20.34 14.45 19.01
N THR A 318 19.79 15.53 19.56
CA THR A 318 20.18 16.88 19.15
C THR A 318 21.66 17.12 19.40
N ALA A 319 22.16 16.70 20.57
CA ALA A 319 23.55 16.86 20.95
C ALA A 319 24.49 16.04 20.04
N PHE A 320 24.21 14.76 19.82
CA PHE A 320 25.08 13.89 19.02
C PHE A 320 25.02 14.21 17.53
N THR A 321 23.84 14.53 16.99
CA THR A 321 23.71 14.97 15.59
C THR A 321 24.47 16.28 15.37
N SER A 322 24.35 17.24 16.29
CA SER A 322 25.12 18.48 16.25
C SER A 322 26.62 18.21 16.33
N ALA A 323 27.07 17.30 17.19
CA ALA A 323 28.48 16.93 17.28
C ALA A 323 29.02 16.38 15.95
N VAL A 324 28.26 15.50 15.29
CA VAL A 324 28.64 14.96 13.96
C VAL A 324 28.72 16.07 12.92
N LYS A 325 27.72 16.96 12.86
CA LYS A 325 27.72 18.12 11.97
C LYS A 325 28.90 19.07 12.18
N HIS A 326 29.45 19.11 13.40
CA HIS A 326 30.61 19.93 13.74
C HIS A 326 31.94 19.14 13.71
N GLY A 327 31.95 17.95 13.08
CA GLY A 327 33.17 17.20 12.74
C GLY A 327 33.53 16.07 13.70
N ALA A 328 32.70 15.74 14.69
CA ALA A 328 32.88 14.50 15.45
C ALA A 328 32.61 13.29 14.54
N SER A 329 33.42 12.24 14.67
CA SER A 329 33.16 11.02 13.91
C SER A 329 32.00 10.22 14.54
N PRO A 330 31.26 9.41 13.76
CA PRO A 330 30.29 8.47 14.32
C PRO A 330 30.91 7.50 15.35
N SER A 331 32.22 7.23 15.24
CA SER A 331 32.96 6.43 16.24
C SER A 331 33.14 7.17 17.55
N ASP A 332 33.27 8.50 17.56
CA ASP A 332 33.34 9.31 18.80
C ASP A 332 31.99 9.32 19.53
N VAL A 333 30.90 9.39 18.76
CA VAL A 333 29.52 9.26 19.28
C VAL A 333 29.30 7.86 19.88
N ALA A 334 29.63 6.81 19.12
CA ALA A 334 29.52 5.44 19.60
C ALA A 334 30.40 5.18 20.84
N ALA A 335 31.62 5.72 20.88
CA ALA A 335 32.49 5.63 22.05
C ALA A 335 31.90 6.33 23.27
N THR A 336 31.22 7.46 23.09
CA THR A 336 30.54 8.18 24.17
C THR A 336 29.38 7.34 24.73
N MET A 337 28.57 6.71 23.86
CA MET A 337 27.48 5.82 24.29
C MET A 337 27.99 4.59 25.03
N LEU A 338 29.05 3.95 24.52
CA LEU A 338 29.65 2.75 25.13
C LEU A 338 30.30 3.01 26.49
N ASN A 339 30.75 4.26 26.74
CA ASN A 339 31.31 4.68 28.04
C ASN A 339 30.26 5.34 28.95
N SER A 340 29.00 5.38 28.52
CA SER A 340 27.93 5.99 29.32
C SER A 340 27.61 5.13 30.54
N GLN A 341 27.15 5.80 31.61
CA GLN A 341 26.64 5.10 32.79
C GLN A 341 25.50 4.15 32.43
N GLU A 342 24.65 4.53 31.47
CA GLU A 342 23.54 3.73 30.97
C GLU A 342 24.01 2.39 30.41
N PHE A 343 24.95 2.40 29.44
CA PHE A 343 25.48 1.18 28.86
C PHE A 343 26.14 0.29 29.92
N HIS A 344 26.94 0.87 30.81
CA HIS A 344 27.61 0.11 31.87
C HIS A 344 26.64 -0.48 32.90
N GLN A 345 25.54 0.20 33.23
CA GLN A 345 24.52 -0.31 34.14
C GLN A 345 23.71 -1.45 33.51
N GLN A 346 23.42 -1.36 32.21
CA GLN A 346 22.62 -2.34 31.50
C GLN A 346 23.41 -3.60 31.14
N HIS A 347 24.69 -3.45 30.79
CA HIS A 347 25.47 -4.53 30.17
C HIS A 347 26.78 -4.89 30.89
N GLY A 348 27.27 -4.03 31.79
CA GLY A 348 28.51 -4.27 32.53
C GLY A 348 29.73 -4.47 31.60
N SER A 349 30.65 -5.36 32.01
CA SER A 349 31.77 -5.77 31.15
C SER A 349 31.37 -6.97 30.29
N MET A 350 31.48 -6.86 28.97
CA MET A 350 31.14 -7.93 28.03
C MET A 350 32.36 -8.49 27.28
N ALA A 351 32.29 -9.78 26.95
CA ALA A 351 33.22 -10.41 26.00
C ALA A 351 32.91 -9.96 24.56
N SER A 352 33.89 -10.09 23.65
CA SER A 352 33.74 -9.68 22.24
C SER A 352 32.59 -10.37 21.51
N SER A 353 32.35 -11.67 21.75
CA SER A 353 31.19 -12.39 21.19
C SER A 353 29.85 -11.78 21.59
N ALA A 354 29.66 -11.59 22.90
CA ALA A 354 28.42 -11.08 23.46
C ALA A 354 28.18 -9.61 23.06
N PHE A 355 29.27 -8.84 22.93
CA PHE A 355 29.18 -7.47 22.43
C PHE A 355 28.72 -7.41 20.97
N VAL A 356 29.26 -8.26 20.09
CA VAL A 356 28.82 -8.33 18.69
C VAL A 356 27.37 -8.79 18.58
N ASP A 357 26.97 -9.80 19.35
CA ASP A 357 25.60 -10.31 19.31
C ASP A 357 24.59 -9.26 19.81
N LEU A 358 24.95 -8.48 20.84
CA LEU A 358 24.15 -7.34 21.30
C LEU A 358 23.92 -6.31 20.19
N LEU A 359 24.98 -5.94 19.47
CA LEU A 359 24.87 -4.98 18.36
C LEU A 359 24.00 -5.54 17.23
N TYR A 360 24.07 -6.84 16.96
CA TYR A 360 23.22 -7.50 15.96
C TYR A 360 21.75 -7.49 16.37
N GLN A 361 21.46 -7.79 17.63
CA GLN A 361 20.08 -7.77 18.13
C GLN A 361 19.51 -6.35 18.09
N GLY A 362 20.28 -5.36 18.53
CA GLY A 362 19.85 -3.96 18.53
C GLY A 362 19.74 -3.33 17.14
N ALA A 363 20.65 -3.65 16.23
CA ALA A 363 20.73 -3.00 14.92
C ALA A 363 19.99 -3.76 13.81
N LEU A 364 19.90 -5.10 13.89
CA LEU A 364 19.37 -5.96 12.83
C LEU A 364 18.19 -6.81 13.32
N GLY A 365 17.81 -6.74 14.60
CA GLY A 365 16.69 -7.49 15.17
C GLY A 365 16.92 -9.01 15.25
N ARG A 366 18.16 -9.48 15.11
CA ARG A 366 18.53 -10.91 15.10
C ARG A 366 19.86 -11.14 15.78
N SER A 367 20.15 -12.37 16.19
CA SER A 367 21.50 -12.75 16.63
C SER A 367 22.49 -12.79 15.46
N ALA A 368 23.77 -12.64 15.77
CA ALA A 368 24.85 -12.79 14.81
C ALA A 368 24.94 -14.25 14.32
N ASP A 369 24.91 -14.44 13.00
CA ASP A 369 25.25 -15.73 12.42
C ASP A 369 26.74 -16.06 12.62
N GLY A 370 27.11 -17.33 12.49
CA GLY A 370 28.47 -17.79 12.79
C GLY A 370 29.56 -17.08 11.97
N SER A 371 29.27 -16.68 10.73
CA SER A 371 30.19 -15.93 9.87
C SER A 371 30.34 -14.48 10.29
N GLY A 372 29.24 -13.78 10.55
CA GLY A 372 29.23 -12.39 11.01
C GLY A 372 29.90 -12.26 12.37
N LEU A 373 29.55 -13.16 13.30
CA LEU A 373 30.16 -13.20 14.63
C LEU A 373 31.68 -13.35 14.53
N HIS A 374 32.16 -14.34 13.76
CA HIS A 374 33.60 -14.58 13.58
C HIS A 374 34.32 -13.40 12.90
N PHE A 375 33.70 -12.75 11.91
CA PHE A 375 34.28 -11.59 11.24
C PHE A 375 34.47 -10.41 12.21
N TRP A 376 33.42 -10.00 12.92
CA TRP A 376 33.49 -8.85 13.81
C TRP A 376 34.37 -9.11 15.04
N GLN A 377 34.38 -10.35 15.54
CA GLN A 377 35.32 -10.76 16.58
C GLN A 377 36.77 -10.66 16.11
N GLY A 378 37.09 -11.15 14.91
CA GLY A 378 38.44 -11.05 14.34
C GLY A 378 38.92 -9.60 14.21
N LEU A 379 38.00 -8.66 13.91
CA LEU A 379 38.31 -7.22 13.93
C LEU A 379 38.63 -6.71 15.34
N LEU A 380 37.83 -7.09 16.34
CA LEU A 380 38.11 -6.72 17.74
C LEU A 380 39.46 -7.28 18.23
N ASP A 381 39.75 -8.54 17.90
CA ASP A 381 40.97 -9.24 18.31
C ASP A 381 42.23 -8.68 17.61
N SER A 382 42.06 -8.10 16.41
CA SER A 382 43.13 -7.39 15.69
C SER A 382 43.29 -5.92 16.11
N GLY A 383 42.55 -5.47 17.13
CA GLY A 383 42.71 -4.15 17.74
C GLY A 383 41.77 -3.07 17.20
N VAL A 384 40.79 -3.41 16.35
CA VAL A 384 39.72 -2.48 15.97
C VAL A 384 38.88 -2.15 17.20
N SER A 385 38.54 -0.87 17.37
CA SER A 385 37.78 -0.43 18.54
C SER A 385 36.34 -0.95 18.51
N ARG A 386 35.75 -1.17 19.69
CA ARG A 386 34.32 -1.50 19.84
C ARG A 386 33.40 -0.45 19.25
N ALA A 387 33.79 0.83 19.31
CA ALA A 387 33.05 1.93 18.71
C ALA A 387 33.02 1.81 17.17
N SER A 388 34.15 1.47 16.54
CA SER A 388 34.23 1.26 15.10
C SER A 388 33.40 0.05 14.65
N VAL A 389 33.38 -1.03 15.45
CA VAL A 389 32.52 -2.19 15.19
C VAL A 389 31.03 -1.84 15.33
N ALA A 390 30.65 -1.07 16.35
CA ALA A 390 29.28 -0.59 16.52
C ALA A 390 28.82 0.26 15.32
N VAL A 391 29.66 1.17 14.83
CA VAL A 391 29.37 1.95 13.61
C VAL A 391 29.25 1.02 12.39
N GLY A 392 30.17 0.07 12.21
CA GLY A 392 30.14 -0.84 11.07
C GLY A 392 28.85 -1.67 10.99
N ILE A 393 28.36 -2.14 12.13
CA ILE A 393 27.11 -2.92 12.21
C ILE A 393 25.89 -1.99 12.08
N ALA A 394 25.84 -0.90 12.85
CA ALA A 394 24.70 0.03 12.87
C ALA A 394 24.50 0.78 11.56
N GLN A 395 25.54 0.96 10.75
CA GLN A 395 25.45 1.64 9.45
C GLN A 395 25.39 0.67 8.27
N SER A 396 25.33 -0.64 8.52
CA SER A 396 25.17 -1.66 7.47
C SER A 396 23.85 -1.49 6.71
N ALA A 397 23.78 -2.00 5.48
CA ALA A 397 22.55 -1.97 4.70
C ALA A 397 21.38 -2.68 5.44
N ASP A 398 21.66 -3.82 6.07
CA ASP A 398 20.69 -4.56 6.89
C ASP A 398 20.15 -3.71 8.05
N ALA A 399 21.02 -2.97 8.75
CA ALA A 399 20.61 -2.08 9.84
C ALA A 399 19.85 -0.86 9.35
N GLN A 400 20.25 -0.28 8.21
CA GLN A 400 19.53 0.80 7.56
C GLN A 400 18.12 0.37 7.17
N GLN A 401 17.96 -0.85 6.66
CA GLN A 401 16.68 -1.43 6.29
C GLN A 401 15.83 -1.76 7.52
N HIS A 402 16.40 -2.45 8.52
CA HIS A 402 15.69 -2.85 9.74
C HIS A 402 15.18 -1.66 10.54
N LEU A 403 16.01 -0.62 10.69
CA LEU A 403 15.71 0.55 11.52
C LEU A 403 15.10 1.72 10.73
N ALA A 404 14.83 1.57 9.43
CA ALA A 404 14.34 2.63 8.55
C ALA A 404 13.05 3.29 9.08
N SER A 405 12.10 2.47 9.55
CA SER A 405 10.82 2.93 10.08
C SER A 405 10.96 3.52 11.48
N GLN A 406 11.69 2.85 12.37
CA GLN A 406 11.91 3.26 13.76
C GLN A 406 12.54 4.66 13.84
N ILE A 407 13.54 4.91 13.00
CA ILE A 407 14.28 6.17 12.97
C ILE A 407 13.53 7.29 12.22
N HIS A 408 12.72 6.96 11.21
CA HIS A 408 11.85 7.93 10.54
C HIS A 408 10.83 8.57 11.50
N THR A 409 10.25 7.78 12.40
CA THR A 409 9.27 8.25 13.39
C THR A 409 9.89 9.12 14.49
N ALA A 410 11.17 8.93 14.81
CA ALA A 410 11.80 9.59 15.95
C ALA A 410 12.32 11.01 15.64
N TRP A 411 12.66 11.35 14.39
CA TRP A 411 13.47 12.55 14.07
C TRP A 411 12.96 13.46 12.96
N THR A 412 11.65 13.52 12.75
CA THR A 412 11.01 14.45 11.80
C THR A 412 10.75 15.87 12.38
N LEU A 413 11.30 16.23 13.54
CA LEU A 413 11.00 17.50 14.24
C LEU A 413 12.23 18.29 14.79
N LEU A 414 13.39 18.28 14.12
CA LEU A 414 14.51 19.19 14.46
C LEU A 414 14.74 20.30 13.43
#